data_AF-A0A2R6QCK1-F1
#
_entry.id   AF-A0A2R6QCK1-F1
#
_cell.length_a   1.000
_cell.length_b   1.000
_cell.length_c   1.000
_cell.angle_alpha   90.00
_cell.angle_beta   90.00
_cell.angle_gamma   90.00
#
_symmetry.space_group_name_H-M   'P 1'
#
loop_
_entity.id
_entity.type
_entity.pdbx_description
1 polymer ?
#
loop_
_entity_poly.entity_id
_entity_poly.type
_entity_poly.pdbx_seq_one_letter_code
_entity_poly.pdbx_strand_id
1 'polypeptide(L)'
;MLISSYFRTFPYNAALSNLFVAPKNSSLLRLASSMASSSKVVAEYAKSARSSCKKCANAIPAKALRLGLVSRDARGFDMTKWHHLNCFPMNSDSIASSDAIIGFSSLKSSDQETLKKLLDGSATEQVAVGDEDTIEGNKKGISKSLRKGKQVHKKEDDENDDLEDRSAKKTKLSTPTEGAVLDISFSISDIKDMYKDATLLPEWKAFQTVIFLERDDGLRDSGKIAAFDFDGCLVKTSVKRVGSDAWSLMYSSVPDKLQSLYNEGYKLVIFTNEANIERWKNKRQTAVDSKVGRLNNFIKRVKVPIQVFIACGIDKSDGQAEDPFRKPKPGMWYLMEQQFNSGIAVDMDQSFYVGDAAGRQNDYSDADIKFAQAIGLKFHVPEEYFSQ
;
A
#
# COMPACT_ATOMS: atom_id res chain seq x y z
N MET A 1 -26.96 -73.20 -10.67
CA MET A 1 -25.96 -72.14 -10.37
C MET A 1 -26.11 -71.83 -8.87
N LEU A 2 -25.46 -72.50 -7.91
CA LEU A 2 -24.02 -72.44 -7.52
C LEU A 2 -23.53 -70.99 -7.54
N ILE A 3 -23.02 -70.36 -6.47
CA ILE A 3 -21.89 -70.70 -5.57
C ILE A 3 -22.12 -69.91 -4.24
N SER A 4 -22.16 -70.50 -3.03
CA SER A 4 -21.04 -70.81 -2.09
C SER A 4 -20.20 -69.56 -1.69
N SER A 5 -19.65 -69.32 -0.49
CA SER A 5 -19.73 -69.81 0.88
C SER A 5 -18.52 -69.20 1.63
N TYR A 6 -18.60 -69.12 2.96
CA TYR A 6 -17.49 -69.06 3.95
C TYR A 6 -16.89 -67.73 4.41
N PHE A 7 -17.30 -67.37 5.64
CA PHE A 7 -16.50 -66.79 6.72
C PHE A 7 -15.30 -67.67 7.15
N ARG A 8 -14.22 -67.05 7.64
CA ARG A 8 -13.29 -67.49 8.72
C ARG A 8 -12.44 -66.25 9.12
N THR A 9 -12.52 -65.62 10.31
CA THR A 9 -12.02 -66.01 11.66
C THR A 9 -10.52 -66.39 11.64
N PHE A 10 -9.59 -65.98 12.52
CA PHE A 10 -9.58 -65.37 13.88
C PHE A 10 -8.08 -65.00 14.23
N PRO A 11 -7.60 -64.79 15.48
CA PRO A 11 -6.71 -63.68 15.90
C PRO A 11 -5.27 -64.11 16.32
N TYR A 12 -4.65 -63.34 17.26
CA TYR A 12 -3.38 -63.56 18.02
C TYR A 12 -2.06 -63.15 17.29
N ASN A 13 -0.97 -62.67 17.92
CA ASN A 13 -0.51 -62.69 19.32
C ASN A 13 0.57 -61.61 19.58
N ALA A 14 0.93 -61.47 20.85
CA ALA A 14 1.82 -60.49 21.46
C ALA A 14 3.35 -60.77 21.35
N ALA A 15 4.09 -59.76 21.83
CA ALA A 15 5.44 -59.76 22.41
C ALA A 15 6.67 -59.74 21.48
N LEU A 16 7.53 -58.73 21.68
CA LEU A 16 8.91 -58.90 22.14
C LEU A 16 9.58 -57.55 22.48
N SER A 17 10.14 -57.52 23.68
CA SER A 17 11.07 -56.54 24.25
C SER A 17 12.42 -56.55 23.53
N ASN A 18 13.09 -55.39 23.43
CA ASN A 18 14.51 -55.27 23.77
C ASN A 18 15.00 -53.80 23.85
N LEU A 19 15.84 -53.59 24.87
CA LEU A 19 16.52 -52.36 25.26
C LEU A 19 17.51 -51.88 24.20
N PHE A 20 17.67 -50.56 24.04
CA PHE A 20 18.97 -49.95 23.67
C PHE A 20 19.09 -48.50 24.21
N VAL A 21 19.83 -48.41 25.31
CA VAL A 21 20.90 -47.47 25.70
C VAL A 21 20.93 -46.05 25.09
N ALA A 22 20.89 -45.04 25.97
CA ALA A 22 21.33 -43.67 25.72
C ALA A 22 22.86 -43.53 25.88
N PRO A 23 23.56 -42.67 25.11
CA PRO A 23 24.90 -42.25 25.48
C PRO A 23 24.90 -40.86 26.13
N LYS A 24 25.61 -40.76 27.27
CA LYS A 24 26.08 -39.52 27.88
C LYS A 24 27.44 -39.12 27.28
N ASN A 25 27.56 -37.83 26.97
CA ASN A 25 28.74 -36.96 26.96
C ASN A 25 30.08 -37.47 26.41
N SER A 26 30.58 -36.76 25.39
CA SER A 26 32.01 -36.47 25.26
C SER A 26 32.22 -34.97 24.95
N SER A 27 33.37 -34.51 25.42
CA SER A 27 33.79 -33.16 25.77
C SER A 27 34.07 -32.20 24.61
N LEU A 28 33.68 -30.94 24.84
CA LEU A 28 34.42 -29.69 24.62
C LEU A 28 35.59 -29.72 23.61
N LEU A 29 35.37 -29.04 22.49
CA LEU A 29 36.18 -27.90 22.01
C LEU A 29 35.54 -27.38 20.71
N ARG A 30 34.59 -26.45 20.83
CA ARG A 30 34.27 -25.56 19.71
C ARG A 30 34.89 -24.22 20.03
N LEU A 31 35.97 -23.91 19.32
CA LEU A 31 36.50 -22.56 19.23
C LEU A 31 35.35 -21.63 18.84
N ALA A 32 34.93 -20.78 19.78
CA ALA A 32 34.15 -19.60 19.47
C ALA A 32 35.09 -18.63 18.74
N SER A 33 35.20 -18.79 17.43
CA SER A 33 35.77 -17.75 16.57
C SER A 33 34.80 -16.58 16.57
N SER A 34 35.21 -15.46 17.17
CA SER A 34 34.48 -14.20 17.14
C SER A 34 34.37 -13.72 15.69
N MET A 35 33.24 -13.98 15.04
CA MET A 35 32.95 -13.34 13.77
C MET A 35 32.58 -11.89 14.04
N ALA A 36 33.53 -10.99 13.78
CA ALA A 36 33.30 -9.56 13.75
C ALA A 36 32.10 -9.27 12.84
N SER A 37 31.05 -8.69 13.43
CA SER A 37 29.84 -8.29 12.72
C SER A 37 30.19 -7.14 11.77
N SER A 38 30.32 -7.43 10.48
CA SER A 38 30.41 -6.39 9.45
C SER A 38 29.08 -5.61 9.47
N SER A 39 29.12 -4.43 10.08
CA SER A 39 27.96 -3.55 10.20
C SER A 39 27.80 -2.81 8.88
N LYS A 40 26.69 -3.03 8.16
CA LYS A 40 26.42 -2.34 6.89
C LYS A 40 25.84 -0.95 7.17
N VAL A 41 26.29 0.05 6.44
CA VAL A 41 25.79 1.43 6.56
C VAL A 41 24.79 1.73 5.44
N VAL A 42 23.65 2.32 5.80
CA VAL A 42 22.60 2.72 4.86
C VAL A 42 22.31 4.22 5.04
N ALA A 43 22.12 4.95 3.93
CA ALA A 43 21.68 6.33 3.92
C ALA A 43 20.35 6.46 3.16
N GLU A 44 19.36 7.14 3.76
CA GLU A 44 18.11 7.48 3.08
C GLU A 44 17.45 8.73 3.68
N TYR A 45 16.51 9.32 2.95
CA TYR A 45 15.59 10.30 3.52
C TYR A 45 14.51 9.58 4.34
N ALA A 46 14.25 10.08 5.54
CA ALA A 46 13.25 9.50 6.43
C ALA A 46 11.86 9.50 5.78
N LYS A 47 11.31 8.32 5.52
CA LYS A 47 9.98 8.16 4.89
C LYS A 47 8.83 8.71 5.76
N SER A 48 9.05 8.83 7.06
CA SER A 48 8.11 9.42 8.03
C SER A 48 8.87 9.88 9.28
N ALA A 49 8.22 10.64 10.16
CA ALA A 49 8.79 11.10 11.43
C ALA A 49 8.81 10.04 12.56
N ARG A 50 8.62 8.75 12.23
CA ARG A 50 8.45 7.67 13.21
C ARG A 50 9.75 7.07 13.75
N SER A 51 10.89 7.33 13.11
CA SER A 51 12.19 6.87 13.61
C SER A 51 12.75 7.84 14.63
N SER A 52 13.29 7.33 15.73
CA SER A 52 14.12 8.10 16.66
C SER A 52 15.61 7.87 16.40
N CYS A 53 16.40 8.92 16.55
CA CYS A 53 17.85 8.81 16.51
C CYS A 53 18.37 8.05 17.72
N LYS A 54 19.26 7.07 17.51
CA LYS A 54 19.83 6.27 18.59
C LYS A 54 20.89 6.97 19.43
N LYS A 55 21.44 8.11 18.99
CA LYS A 55 22.35 8.95 19.78
C LYS A 55 21.61 9.96 20.66
N CYS A 56 20.72 10.78 20.07
CA CYS A 56 20.07 11.88 20.80
C CYS A 56 18.61 11.59 21.23
N ALA A 57 18.08 10.40 20.93
CA ALA A 57 16.70 9.97 21.20
C ALA A 57 15.57 10.78 20.52
N ASN A 58 15.86 11.94 19.94
CA ASN A 58 14.89 12.79 19.26
C ASN A 58 14.35 12.14 17.98
N ALA A 59 13.11 12.50 17.63
CA ALA A 59 12.50 12.09 16.38
C ALA A 59 13.30 12.63 15.18
N ILE A 60 13.43 11.82 14.13
CA ILE A 60 14.01 12.22 12.85
C ILE A 60 12.86 12.66 11.96
N PRO A 61 12.77 13.94 11.56
CA PRO A 61 11.66 14.45 10.76
C PRO A 61 11.48 13.72 9.43
N ALA A 62 10.25 13.66 8.92
CA ALA A 62 10.02 13.16 7.57
C ALA A 62 10.81 13.98 6.54
N LYS A 63 11.34 13.31 5.51
CA LYS A 63 12.22 13.85 4.47
C LYS A 63 13.61 14.31 4.96
N ALA A 64 13.95 14.21 6.25
CA ALA A 64 15.30 14.50 6.73
C ALA A 64 16.27 13.37 6.37
N LEU A 65 17.51 13.70 6.01
CA LEU A 65 18.56 12.71 5.77
C LEU A 65 18.92 11.99 7.08
N ARG A 66 18.97 10.65 7.03
CA ARG A 66 19.35 9.80 8.16
C ARG A 66 20.29 8.68 7.74
N LEU A 67 21.14 8.28 8.67
CA LEU A 67 22.12 7.20 8.51
C LEU A 67 21.77 6.02 9.43
N GLY A 68 21.92 4.80 8.93
CA GLY A 68 21.51 3.57 9.60
C GLY A 68 22.65 2.57 9.69
N LEU A 69 22.95 2.07 10.90
CA LEU A 69 23.78 0.88 11.09
C LEU A 69 22.90 -0.36 11.05
N VAL A 70 23.16 -1.27 10.11
CA VAL A 70 22.43 -2.53 9.97
C VAL A 70 23.24 -3.66 10.60
N SER A 71 22.64 -4.31 11.60
CA SER A 71 23.16 -5.52 12.24
C SER A 71 22.16 -6.64 12.11
N ARG A 72 22.61 -7.90 12.01
CA ARG A 72 21.71 -9.06 12.07
C ARG A 72 21.43 -9.43 13.52
N ASP A 73 20.15 -9.66 13.84
CA ASP A 73 19.75 -10.23 15.12
C ASP A 73 20.07 -11.73 15.19
N ALA A 74 19.96 -12.32 16.39
CA ALA A 74 20.23 -13.74 16.61
C ALA A 74 19.29 -14.69 15.83
N ARG A 75 18.21 -14.17 15.25
CA ARG A 75 17.24 -14.88 14.41
C ARG A 75 17.48 -14.63 12.92
N GLY A 76 18.52 -13.87 12.56
CA GLY A 76 18.91 -13.57 11.19
C GLY A 76 18.21 -12.36 10.56
N PHE A 77 17.42 -11.58 11.31
CA PHE A 77 16.75 -10.38 10.78
C PHE A 77 17.65 -9.14 10.87
N ASP A 78 17.61 -8.32 9.83
CA ASP A 78 18.32 -7.04 9.79
C ASP A 78 17.62 -6.01 10.72
N MET A 79 18.38 -5.49 11.67
CA MET A 79 17.99 -4.41 12.58
C MET A 79 18.78 -3.15 12.23
N THR A 80 18.07 -2.08 11.83
CA THR A 80 18.70 -0.79 11.53
C THR A 80 18.60 0.17 12.72
N LYS A 81 19.75 0.63 13.19
CA LYS A 81 19.86 1.71 14.19
C LYS A 81 20.01 3.04 13.46
N TRP A 82 18.92 3.82 13.41
CA TRP A 82 18.86 5.12 12.73
C TRP A 82 19.48 6.26 13.55
N HIS A 83 20.13 7.20 12.87
CA HIS A 83 20.71 8.41 13.44
C HIS A 83 20.45 9.61 12.51
N HIS A 84 20.36 10.82 13.08
CA HIS A 84 20.54 12.04 12.26
C HIS A 84 21.94 12.05 11.64
N LEU A 85 22.12 12.81 10.56
CA LEU A 85 23.41 12.98 9.88
C LEU A 85 24.55 13.30 10.86
N ASN A 86 24.38 14.32 11.69
CA ASN A 86 25.38 14.78 12.68
C ASN A 86 25.43 13.91 13.96
N CYS A 87 24.54 12.93 14.05
CA CYS A 87 24.44 12.04 15.21
C CYS A 87 24.96 10.63 14.94
N PHE A 88 25.41 10.37 13.73
CA PHE A 88 25.89 9.06 13.34
C PHE A 88 27.30 8.82 13.92
N PRO A 89 27.56 7.67 14.57
CA PRO A 89 28.90 7.33 15.04
C PRO A 89 29.77 6.93 13.85
N MET A 90 30.44 7.92 13.25
CA MET A 90 31.49 7.69 12.27
C MET A 90 32.69 7.10 13.01
N ASN A 91 32.77 5.77 13.09
CA ASN A 91 33.99 5.12 13.54
C ASN A 91 34.93 5.06 12.31
N SER A 92 36.13 5.63 12.43
CA SER A 92 37.13 5.75 11.34
C SER A 92 37.45 4.43 10.63
N ASP A 93 37.14 3.30 11.26
CA ASP A 93 37.60 1.98 10.80
C ASP A 93 36.49 1.15 10.13
N SER A 94 35.26 1.67 9.96
CA SER A 94 34.12 0.87 9.47
C SER A 94 33.52 1.29 8.12
N ILE A 95 34.00 2.37 7.49
CA ILE A 95 33.51 2.82 6.18
C ILE A 95 34.70 3.22 5.30
N ALA A 96 35.21 2.29 4.49
CA ALA A 96 36.39 2.51 3.66
C ALA A 96 36.15 3.41 2.43
N SER A 97 34.89 3.72 2.08
CA SER A 97 34.53 4.60 0.96
C SER A 97 33.05 5.01 1.04
N SER A 98 32.70 6.20 0.52
CA SER A 98 31.31 6.63 0.36
C SER A 98 30.45 5.66 -0.46
N ASP A 99 31.09 4.89 -1.35
CA ASP A 99 30.43 3.91 -2.21
C ASP A 99 30.03 2.62 -1.46
N ALA A 100 30.56 2.42 -0.24
CA ALA A 100 30.15 1.33 0.64
C ALA A 100 28.82 1.63 1.36
N ILE A 101 28.31 2.86 1.27
CA ILE A 101 27.04 3.27 1.88
C ILE A 101 25.89 2.94 0.93
N ILE A 102 25.04 2.01 1.36
CA ILE A 102 23.86 1.59 0.61
C ILE A 102 22.88 2.78 0.57
N GLY A 103 22.46 3.17 -0.64
CA GLY A 103 21.52 4.28 -0.86
C GLY A 103 22.18 5.64 -1.12
N PHE A 104 23.52 5.71 -1.13
CA PHE A 104 24.26 6.96 -1.40
C PHE A 104 23.91 7.61 -2.73
N SER A 105 23.88 6.84 -3.82
CA SER A 105 23.57 7.32 -5.18
C SER A 105 22.15 7.87 -5.34
N SER A 106 21.24 7.52 -4.41
CA SER A 106 19.84 7.98 -4.41
C SER A 106 19.63 9.28 -3.63
N LEU A 107 20.68 9.83 -3.00
CA LEU A 107 20.62 11.12 -2.31
C LEU A 107 20.75 12.29 -3.30
N LYS A 108 20.26 13.48 -2.93
CA LYS A 108 20.51 14.70 -3.71
C LYS A 108 22.01 14.99 -3.79
N SER A 109 22.48 15.56 -4.89
CA SER A 109 23.90 15.87 -5.11
C SER A 109 24.52 16.72 -3.98
N SER A 110 23.77 17.67 -3.42
CA SER A 110 24.21 18.48 -2.26
C SER A 110 24.43 17.64 -0.99
N ASP A 111 23.57 16.65 -0.76
CA ASP A 111 23.63 15.78 0.41
C ASP A 111 24.68 14.67 0.24
N GLN A 112 24.90 14.21 -1.00
CA GLN A 112 26.02 13.34 -1.36
C GLN A 112 27.36 14.02 -1.06
N GLU A 113 27.51 15.29 -1.42
CA GLU A 113 28.72 16.07 -1.15
C GLU A 113 28.91 16.33 0.35
N THR A 114 27.82 16.61 1.07
CA THR A 114 27.86 16.78 2.54
C THR A 114 28.28 15.49 3.23
N LEU A 115 27.77 14.34 2.80
CA LEU A 115 28.13 13.06 3.38
C LEU A 115 29.57 12.65 3.02
N LYS A 116 30.04 12.93 1.80
CA LYS A 116 31.46 12.75 1.41
C LYS A 116 32.38 13.59 2.31
N LYS A 117 32.09 14.89 2.47
CA LYS A 117 32.84 15.77 3.38
C LYS A 117 32.84 15.27 4.83
N LEU A 118 31.75 14.68 5.31
CA LEU A 118 31.67 14.09 6.65
C LEU A 118 32.45 12.78 6.79
N LEU A 119 32.61 11.99 5.72
CA LEU A 119 33.40 10.76 5.69
C LEU A 119 34.90 11.06 5.57
N ASP A 120 35.26 12.00 4.71
CA ASP A 120 36.64 12.43 4.48
C ASP A 120 37.18 13.28 5.64
N GLY A 121 36.29 13.90 6.43
CA GLY A 121 36.62 14.81 7.54
C GLY A 121 36.90 14.15 8.90
N SER A 122 36.90 12.83 9.01
CA SER A 122 37.22 12.09 10.25
C SER A 122 38.73 11.92 10.50
N ALA A 123 39.50 12.97 10.21
CA ALA A 123 40.85 13.15 10.72
C ALA A 123 40.99 14.57 11.29
N THR A 124 40.19 14.89 12.32
CA THR A 124 40.56 15.69 13.51
C THR A 124 39.30 16.17 14.26
N GLU A 125 39.12 15.69 15.49
CA GLU A 125 38.70 16.53 16.61
C GLU A 125 39.82 16.36 17.67
N GLN A 126 40.39 17.38 18.33
CA GLN A 126 39.73 18.20 19.35
C GLN A 126 40.64 19.36 19.86
N VAL A 127 40.00 20.53 20.09
CA VAL A 127 39.99 21.38 21.32
C VAL A 127 41.17 22.34 21.67
N ALA A 128 40.83 23.63 21.86
CA ALA A 128 41.02 24.47 23.08
C ALA A 128 40.52 25.93 22.77
N VAL A 129 39.45 26.48 23.37
CA VAL A 129 39.24 27.13 24.70
C VAL A 129 39.97 28.48 24.92
N GLY A 130 39.16 29.50 25.29
CA GLY A 130 39.49 30.74 26.03
C GLY A 130 39.44 32.03 25.17
N ASP A 131 38.82 33.15 25.55
CA ASP A 131 37.95 33.58 26.65
C ASP A 131 37.30 34.94 26.27
N GLU A 132 36.21 35.29 26.98
CA GLU A 132 35.53 36.58 27.29
C GLU A 132 35.84 37.86 26.45
N ASP A 133 34.85 38.69 26.07
CA ASP A 133 34.16 39.59 27.02
C ASP A 133 32.83 40.23 26.51
N THR A 134 32.06 40.65 27.50
CA THR A 134 30.77 41.38 27.65
C THR A 134 30.43 42.52 26.64
N ILE A 135 29.18 42.99 26.40
CA ILE A 135 28.23 43.70 27.30
C ILE A 135 26.79 43.74 26.72
N GLU A 136 25.85 43.73 27.67
CA GLU A 136 24.39 43.98 27.72
C GLU A 136 23.70 44.97 26.75
N GLY A 137 22.36 44.86 26.64
CA GLY A 137 21.54 46.07 26.41
C GLY A 137 20.10 46.00 25.87
N ASN A 138 19.18 45.31 26.56
CA ASN A 138 17.86 45.83 26.97
C ASN A 138 16.76 46.34 25.96
N LYS A 139 15.62 45.63 25.99
CA LYS A 139 14.20 46.09 26.18
C LYS A 139 13.42 46.97 25.18
N LYS A 140 12.12 46.58 25.10
CA LYS A 140 10.88 47.32 24.73
C LYS A 140 10.73 47.59 23.22
N GLY A 141 9.59 47.40 22.55
CA GLY A 141 8.19 47.42 22.96
C GLY A 141 7.45 48.46 22.08
N ILE A 142 6.19 48.16 21.70
CA ILE A 142 5.13 49.13 21.32
C ILE A 142 4.95 49.51 19.82
N SER A 143 3.81 49.00 19.30
CA SER A 143 2.74 49.65 18.49
C SER A 143 2.86 50.01 17.01
N LYS A 144 1.82 49.53 16.28
CA LYS A 144 0.86 50.22 15.39
C LYS A 144 1.34 51.32 14.43
N SER A 145 1.00 51.15 13.14
CA SER A 145 0.21 52.07 12.27
C SER A 145 0.65 51.90 10.81
N LEU A 146 -0.14 51.29 9.93
CA LEU A 146 -1.10 51.95 9.01
C LEU A 146 -0.54 53.17 8.21
N ARG A 147 -0.23 52.98 6.92
CA ARG A 147 -0.94 53.52 5.72
C ARG A 147 -0.01 53.81 4.51
N LYS A 148 -0.50 53.39 3.31
CA LYS A 148 -0.31 53.91 1.93
C LYS A 148 1.13 54.05 1.42
N GLY A 149 1.58 53.51 0.29
CA GLY A 149 0.92 53.17 -0.97
C GLY A 149 1.41 54.11 -2.08
N LYS A 150 2.29 53.66 -2.99
CA LYS A 150 2.26 53.90 -4.44
C LYS A 150 3.48 53.30 -5.17
N GLN A 151 3.20 52.70 -6.32
CA GLN A 151 4.10 52.23 -7.38
C GLN A 151 4.96 53.36 -7.98
N VAL A 152 6.14 53.00 -8.52
CA VAL A 152 6.61 53.22 -9.92
C VAL A 152 7.69 52.15 -10.18
N HIS A 153 7.42 51.10 -10.97
CA HIS A 153 7.83 50.91 -12.37
C HIS A 153 9.32 51.17 -12.71
N LYS A 154 10.03 50.11 -13.10
CA LYS A 154 10.79 50.13 -14.36
C LYS A 154 10.62 48.78 -15.05
N LYS A 155 10.01 48.89 -16.21
CA LYS A 155 9.77 47.90 -17.25
C LYS A 155 10.91 48.15 -18.28
N GLU A 156 11.30 47.17 -19.09
CA GLU A 156 11.11 47.16 -20.55
C GLU A 156 12.37 46.49 -21.12
N ASP A 157 12.44 45.70 -22.18
CA ASP A 157 11.54 45.29 -23.28
C ASP A 157 12.42 44.34 -24.16
N ASP A 158 12.05 43.64 -25.22
CA ASP A 158 10.85 43.36 -26.05
C ASP A 158 11.29 42.18 -26.97
N GLU A 159 10.44 41.22 -27.37
CA GLU A 159 9.52 41.25 -28.54
C GLU A 159 10.25 41.47 -29.91
N ASN A 160 9.89 40.91 -31.06
CA ASN A 160 8.66 40.24 -31.49
C ASN A 160 8.83 39.45 -32.82
N ASP A 161 7.82 38.61 -33.10
CA ASP A 161 7.12 38.23 -34.35
C ASP A 161 7.82 38.00 -35.71
N ASP A 162 7.40 36.93 -36.39
CA ASP A 162 6.53 37.06 -37.59
C ASP A 162 5.86 35.74 -38.02
N LEU A 163 4.63 35.86 -38.50
CA LEU A 163 3.73 34.84 -39.07
C LEU A 163 3.83 34.83 -40.60
N GLU A 164 3.58 33.68 -41.26
CA GLU A 164 2.77 33.65 -42.50
C GLU A 164 2.23 32.25 -42.87
N ASP A 165 1.15 32.26 -43.65
CA ASP A 165 0.05 31.29 -43.80
C ASP A 165 0.06 30.52 -45.15
N ARG A 166 -0.81 29.49 -45.21
CA ARG A 166 -1.51 28.83 -46.36
C ARG A 166 -0.98 27.52 -46.94
N SER A 167 -1.78 26.46 -46.78
CA SER A 167 -2.76 26.06 -47.82
C SER A 167 -3.67 24.90 -47.38
N ALA A 168 -4.93 24.98 -47.79
CA ALA A 168 -6.08 24.21 -47.33
C ALA A 168 -6.34 22.91 -48.13
N LYS A 169 -7.00 21.94 -47.48
CA LYS A 169 -7.99 21.07 -48.16
C LYS A 169 -9.09 20.64 -47.18
N LYS A 170 -10.32 21.10 -47.48
CA LYS A 170 -11.62 20.73 -46.88
C LYS A 170 -11.77 19.20 -46.74
N THR A 171 -12.45 18.72 -45.69
CA THR A 171 -13.69 17.93 -45.78
C THR A 171 -14.41 17.86 -44.41
N LYS A 172 -15.73 18.12 -44.45
CA LYS A 172 -16.85 17.89 -43.51
C LYS A 172 -16.63 17.59 -42.01
N LEU A 173 -17.26 18.45 -41.21
CA LEU A 173 -18.18 18.19 -40.10
C LEU A 173 -18.45 16.70 -39.75
N SER A 174 -17.98 16.30 -38.56
CA SER A 174 -18.63 15.32 -37.68
C SER A 174 -17.98 15.41 -36.30
N THR A 175 -18.75 15.77 -35.29
CA THR A 175 -18.41 15.53 -33.87
C THR A 175 -18.11 14.05 -33.63
N PRO A 176 -17.11 13.71 -32.80
CA PRO A 176 -17.13 12.46 -32.07
C PRO A 176 -17.19 12.69 -30.56
N THR A 177 -18.25 12.12 -30.01
CA THR A 177 -18.54 11.79 -28.63
C THR A 177 -17.56 10.76 -28.05
N GLU A 178 -17.59 10.66 -26.72
CA GLU A 178 -17.29 9.49 -25.87
C GLU A 178 -15.82 9.11 -25.62
N GLY A 179 -15.48 9.10 -24.32
CA GLY A 179 -14.18 8.70 -23.79
C GLY A 179 -13.89 7.23 -24.07
N ALA A 180 -12.62 6.95 -24.40
CA ALA A 180 -12.16 5.61 -24.69
C ALA A 180 -12.45 4.64 -23.53
N VAL A 181 -13.44 3.77 -23.73
CA VAL A 181 -13.70 2.62 -22.85
C VAL A 181 -12.47 1.73 -22.92
N LEU A 182 -11.86 1.43 -21.77
CA LEU A 182 -10.76 0.47 -21.70
C LEU A 182 -11.33 -0.91 -22.06
N ASP A 183 -10.97 -1.41 -23.24
CA ASP A 183 -11.26 -2.78 -23.65
C ASP A 183 -10.34 -3.73 -22.88
N ILE A 184 -10.89 -4.43 -21.89
CA ILE A 184 -10.12 -5.38 -21.09
C ILE A 184 -10.16 -6.71 -21.83
N SER A 185 -9.05 -7.05 -22.48
CA SER A 185 -8.84 -8.41 -23.02
C SER A 185 -8.79 -9.40 -21.85
N PHE A 186 -9.95 -10.00 -21.56
CA PHE A 186 -10.13 -10.98 -20.50
C PHE A 186 -10.27 -12.37 -21.14
N SER A 187 -9.38 -13.28 -20.75
CA SER A 187 -9.48 -14.69 -21.11
C SER A 187 -9.54 -15.54 -19.84
N ILE A 188 -10.37 -16.58 -19.86
CA ILE A 188 -10.44 -17.58 -18.77
C ILE A 188 -9.06 -18.21 -18.53
N SER A 189 -8.22 -18.34 -19.55
CA SER A 189 -6.84 -18.85 -19.42
C SER A 189 -5.92 -17.96 -18.58
N ASP A 190 -6.26 -16.68 -18.42
CA ASP A 190 -5.44 -15.71 -17.68
C ASP A 190 -5.85 -15.63 -16.20
N ILE A 191 -6.93 -16.30 -15.83
CA ILE A 191 -7.39 -16.45 -14.45
C ILE A 191 -6.47 -17.45 -13.74
N LYS A 192 -6.05 -17.09 -12.52
CA LYS A 192 -5.13 -17.87 -11.70
C LYS A 192 -5.71 -18.14 -10.32
N ASP A 193 -5.43 -19.32 -9.78
CA ASP A 193 -5.76 -19.68 -8.39
C ASP A 193 -4.75 -19.13 -7.36
N MET A 194 -3.75 -18.39 -7.83
CA MET A 194 -2.70 -17.78 -7.03
C MET A 194 -2.45 -16.35 -7.50
N TYR A 195 -2.18 -15.46 -6.56
CA TYR A 195 -1.69 -14.12 -6.86
C TYR A 195 -0.18 -14.05 -6.60
N LYS A 196 0.62 -14.10 -7.68
CA LYS A 196 2.08 -14.18 -7.62
C LYS A 196 2.53 -15.41 -6.81
N ASP A 197 3.18 -15.21 -5.67
CA ASP A 197 3.63 -16.26 -4.75
C ASP A 197 2.63 -16.57 -3.63
N ALA A 198 1.47 -15.90 -3.60
CA ALA A 198 0.43 -16.14 -2.61
C ALA A 198 -0.66 -17.05 -3.14
N THR A 199 -0.99 -18.09 -2.37
CA THR A 199 -2.11 -18.99 -2.62
C THR A 199 -3.42 -18.32 -2.24
N LEU A 200 -4.45 -18.47 -3.07
CA LEU A 200 -5.79 -17.98 -2.80
C LEU A 200 -6.68 -19.12 -2.29
N LEU A 201 -7.73 -18.76 -1.56
CA LEU A 201 -8.81 -19.71 -1.22
C LEU A 201 -9.55 -20.14 -2.50
N PRO A 202 -10.21 -21.30 -2.54
CA PRO A 202 -10.75 -21.88 -3.78
C PRO A 202 -11.64 -20.94 -4.62
N GLU A 203 -12.49 -20.15 -3.96
CA GLU A 203 -13.40 -19.18 -4.58
C GLU A 203 -12.72 -17.86 -4.96
N TRP A 204 -11.48 -17.64 -4.55
CA TRP A 204 -10.75 -16.42 -4.85
C TRP A 204 -9.79 -16.66 -6.01
N LYS A 205 -9.87 -15.81 -7.02
CA LYS A 205 -9.01 -15.88 -8.20
C LYS A 205 -8.23 -14.59 -8.40
N ALA A 206 -7.21 -14.67 -9.23
CA ALA A 206 -6.42 -13.54 -9.66
C ALA A 206 -6.48 -13.37 -11.18
N PHE A 207 -6.59 -12.12 -11.61
CA PHE A 207 -6.43 -11.70 -13.01
C PHE A 207 -5.58 -10.43 -13.03
N GLN A 208 -4.44 -10.48 -13.72
CA GLN A 208 -3.46 -9.39 -13.73
C GLN A 208 -3.10 -8.89 -12.32
N THR A 209 -3.46 -7.65 -11.96
CA THR A 209 -3.22 -7.02 -10.65
C THR A 209 -4.42 -7.10 -9.71
N VAL A 210 -5.48 -7.79 -10.12
CA VAL A 210 -6.74 -7.90 -9.36
C VAL A 210 -6.86 -9.28 -8.74
N ILE A 211 -7.24 -9.32 -7.46
CA ILE A 211 -7.82 -10.51 -6.83
C ILE A 211 -9.33 -10.30 -6.75
N PHE A 212 -10.12 -11.30 -7.13
CA PHE A 212 -11.58 -11.21 -7.09
C PHE A 212 -12.18 -12.48 -6.50
N LEU A 213 -13.36 -12.33 -5.89
CA LEU A 213 -14.17 -13.44 -5.40
C LEU A 213 -15.02 -13.95 -6.56
N GLU A 214 -14.88 -15.21 -6.95
CA GLU A 214 -15.78 -15.84 -7.92
C GLU A 214 -17.23 -15.84 -7.43
N ARG A 215 -18.13 -16.02 -8.39
CA ARG A 215 -19.57 -15.95 -8.18
C ARG A 215 -20.01 -16.91 -7.08
N ASP A 216 -20.59 -16.36 -6.01
CA ASP A 216 -21.26 -17.12 -4.96
C ASP A 216 -22.66 -17.56 -5.43
N ASP A 217 -23.15 -18.67 -4.88
CA ASP A 217 -24.50 -19.17 -5.10
C ASP A 217 -25.50 -18.11 -4.61
N GLY A 218 -26.32 -17.60 -5.54
CA GLY A 218 -27.31 -16.56 -5.26
C GLY A 218 -26.89 -15.14 -5.60
N LEU A 219 -25.65 -14.89 -6.03
CA LEU A 219 -25.30 -13.59 -6.63
C LEU A 219 -26.05 -13.41 -7.97
N ARG A 220 -26.85 -12.35 -8.06
CA ARG A 220 -27.68 -12.02 -9.23
C ARG A 220 -27.03 -10.91 -10.04
N ASP A 221 -26.97 -11.11 -11.35
CA ASP A 221 -26.62 -10.03 -12.28
C ASP A 221 -27.80 -9.07 -12.38
N SER A 222 -27.50 -7.79 -12.59
CA SER A 222 -28.53 -6.74 -12.54
C SER A 222 -28.10 -5.54 -13.36
N GLY A 223 -29.09 -4.81 -13.88
CA GLY A 223 -28.87 -3.46 -14.39
C GLY A 223 -28.68 -2.44 -13.26
N LYS A 224 -29.05 -2.75 -12.02
CA LYS A 224 -28.88 -1.88 -10.86
C LYS A 224 -27.68 -2.32 -10.04
N ILE A 225 -26.65 -1.48 -9.96
CA ILE A 225 -25.41 -1.78 -9.23
C ILE A 225 -25.28 -0.86 -8.02
N ALA A 226 -25.18 -1.45 -6.83
CA ALA A 226 -24.79 -0.76 -5.62
C ALA A 226 -23.35 -1.14 -5.31
N ALA A 227 -22.43 -0.22 -5.55
CA ALA A 227 -21.00 -0.47 -5.41
C ALA A 227 -20.41 0.29 -4.21
N PHE A 228 -19.45 -0.32 -3.53
CA PHE A 228 -18.92 0.19 -2.26
C PHE A 228 -17.40 0.10 -2.20
N ASP A 229 -16.75 1.05 -1.55
CA ASP A 229 -15.44 0.82 -0.93
C ASP A 229 -15.61 -0.10 0.31
N PHE A 230 -14.50 -0.61 0.85
CA PHE A 230 -14.50 -1.47 2.03
C PHE A 230 -13.95 -0.78 3.29
N ASP A 231 -12.69 -0.34 3.27
CA ASP A 231 -11.96 0.14 4.45
C ASP A 231 -12.25 1.62 4.69
N GLY A 232 -13.08 1.94 5.68
CA GLY A 232 -13.55 3.31 5.93
C GLY A 232 -14.98 3.54 5.45
N CYS A 233 -15.49 2.71 4.53
CA CYS A 233 -16.86 2.74 4.05
C CYS A 233 -17.77 1.71 4.76
N LEU A 234 -17.56 0.42 4.50
CA LEU A 234 -18.38 -0.65 5.09
C LEU A 234 -17.88 -1.08 6.47
N VAL A 235 -16.56 -1.03 6.67
CA VAL A 235 -15.91 -1.46 7.91
C VAL A 235 -14.88 -0.46 8.39
N LYS A 236 -14.73 -0.36 9.71
CA LYS A 236 -13.57 0.25 10.36
C LYS A 236 -12.49 -0.80 10.44
N THR A 237 -11.33 -0.52 9.87
CA THR A 237 -10.19 -1.43 9.95
C THR A 237 -9.08 -0.81 10.75
N SER A 238 -8.51 -1.62 11.64
CA SER A 238 -7.49 -1.10 12.53
C SER A 238 -6.15 -1.07 11.80
N VAL A 239 -5.59 0.11 11.58
CA VAL A 239 -4.19 0.24 11.12
C VAL A 239 -3.16 -0.32 12.12
N LYS A 240 -3.57 -0.63 13.36
CA LYS A 240 -2.70 -1.16 14.42
C LYS A 240 -2.78 -2.68 14.58
N ARG A 241 -3.82 -3.33 14.06
CA ARG A 241 -4.01 -4.78 14.15
C ARG A 241 -4.01 -5.37 12.75
N VAL A 242 -3.30 -6.47 12.55
CA VAL A 242 -3.30 -7.23 11.30
C VAL A 242 -3.99 -8.56 11.58
N GLY A 243 -4.79 -9.03 10.63
CA GLY A 243 -5.54 -10.28 10.75
C GLY A 243 -6.94 -10.19 10.14
N SER A 244 -7.53 -11.35 9.89
CA SER A 244 -8.90 -11.51 9.37
C SER A 244 -9.97 -10.86 10.24
N ASP A 245 -9.72 -10.71 11.54
CA ASP A 245 -10.68 -10.19 12.51
C ASP A 245 -10.36 -8.76 12.97
N ALA A 246 -9.41 -8.10 12.31
CA ALA A 246 -8.98 -6.74 12.64
C ALA A 246 -9.94 -5.65 12.10
N TRP A 247 -11.24 -5.85 12.27
CA TRP A 247 -12.27 -4.96 11.76
C TRP A 247 -13.50 -4.88 12.67
N SER A 248 -14.32 -3.85 12.47
CA SER A 248 -15.69 -3.76 12.99
C SER A 248 -16.57 -3.09 11.92
N LEU A 249 -17.89 -3.20 12.02
CA LEU A 249 -18.79 -2.45 11.14
C LEU A 249 -18.51 -0.94 11.25
N MET A 250 -18.57 -0.24 10.12
CA MET A 250 -18.46 1.23 10.11
C MET A 250 -19.67 1.87 10.78
N TYR A 251 -20.86 1.41 10.39
CA TYR A 251 -22.16 1.74 10.96
C TYR A 251 -22.95 0.47 11.26
N SER A 252 -23.78 0.49 12.31
CA SER A 252 -24.61 -0.66 12.69
C SER A 252 -25.68 -1.00 11.65
N SER A 253 -26.10 -0.03 10.84
CA SER A 253 -27.11 -0.13 9.77
C SER A 253 -26.60 -0.81 8.49
N VAL A 254 -25.28 -0.97 8.32
CA VAL A 254 -24.67 -1.54 7.10
C VAL A 254 -25.31 -2.87 6.69
N PRO A 255 -25.45 -3.88 7.59
CA PRO A 255 -26.06 -5.15 7.22
C PRO A 255 -27.48 -5.00 6.69
N ASP A 256 -28.31 -4.18 7.33
CA ASP A 256 -29.73 -4.04 6.99
C ASP A 256 -29.89 -3.29 5.65
N LYS A 257 -29.06 -2.26 5.40
CA LYS A 257 -29.07 -1.55 4.10
C LYS A 257 -28.63 -2.45 2.94
N LEU A 258 -27.58 -3.24 3.12
CA LEU A 258 -27.13 -4.16 2.07
C LEU A 258 -28.19 -5.25 1.78
N GLN A 259 -28.86 -5.75 2.82
CA GLN A 259 -30.01 -6.67 2.66
C GLN A 259 -31.18 -6.01 1.91
N SER A 260 -31.54 -4.78 2.24
CA SER A 260 -32.61 -4.04 1.53
C SER A 260 -32.27 -3.88 0.05
N LEU A 261 -31.07 -3.39 -0.27
CA LEU A 261 -30.62 -3.20 -1.65
C LEU A 261 -30.65 -4.51 -2.45
N TYR A 262 -30.16 -5.61 -1.87
CA TYR A 262 -30.21 -6.90 -2.52
C TYR A 262 -31.66 -7.35 -2.81
N ASN A 263 -32.57 -7.17 -1.84
CA ASN A 263 -33.99 -7.48 -2.01
C ASN A 263 -34.69 -6.57 -3.04
N GLU A 264 -34.23 -5.33 -3.18
CA GLU A 264 -34.66 -4.40 -4.22
C GLU A 264 -34.10 -4.74 -5.60
N GLY A 265 -33.25 -5.77 -5.71
CA GLY A 265 -32.70 -6.26 -6.98
C GLY A 265 -31.40 -5.59 -7.39
N TYR A 266 -30.70 -4.94 -6.47
CA TYR A 266 -29.33 -4.47 -6.72
C TYR A 266 -28.34 -5.64 -6.69
N LYS A 267 -27.42 -5.62 -7.65
CA LYS A 267 -26.17 -6.36 -7.50
C LYS A 267 -25.24 -5.58 -6.59
N LEU A 268 -24.76 -6.23 -5.53
CA LEU A 268 -23.83 -5.64 -4.58
C LEU A 268 -22.40 -5.94 -5.01
N VAL A 269 -21.57 -4.88 -5.08
CA VAL A 269 -20.16 -5.00 -5.49
C VAL A 269 -19.25 -4.24 -4.54
N ILE A 270 -18.12 -4.83 -4.16
CA ILE A 270 -17.05 -4.15 -3.43
C ILE A 270 -15.86 -3.95 -4.34
N PHE A 271 -15.40 -2.71 -4.44
CA PHE A 271 -14.17 -2.30 -5.12
C PHE A 271 -13.20 -1.71 -4.11
N THR A 272 -12.10 -2.41 -3.83
CA THR A 272 -11.15 -1.98 -2.79
C THR A 272 -9.70 -1.96 -3.28
N ASN A 273 -8.94 -0.97 -2.85
CA ASN A 273 -7.51 -0.83 -3.14
C ASN A 273 -6.69 -1.44 -2.01
N GLU A 274 -5.85 -2.45 -2.26
CA GLU A 274 -5.01 -3.10 -1.24
C GLU A 274 -3.53 -3.14 -1.64
N ALA A 275 -2.89 -1.97 -1.60
CA ALA A 275 -1.48 -1.81 -2.02
C ALA A 275 -0.48 -2.60 -1.17
N ASN A 276 -0.87 -3.07 0.01
CA ASN A 276 0.02 -3.84 0.88
C ASN A 276 0.30 -5.24 0.32
N ILE A 277 -0.63 -5.83 -0.45
CA ILE A 277 -0.43 -7.13 -1.10
C ILE A 277 0.77 -7.05 -2.06
N GLU A 278 0.84 -5.99 -2.86
CA GLU A 278 1.98 -5.81 -3.77
C GLU A 278 3.25 -5.33 -3.04
N ARG A 279 3.09 -4.37 -2.11
CA ARG A 279 4.22 -3.76 -1.39
C ARG A 279 4.96 -4.74 -0.49
N TRP A 280 4.28 -5.68 0.14
CA TRP A 280 4.87 -6.58 1.14
C TRP A 280 5.23 -7.92 0.53
N LYS A 281 6.16 -7.95 -0.43
CA LYS A 281 6.56 -9.17 -1.15
C LYS A 281 6.83 -10.37 -0.22
N ASN A 282 7.66 -10.19 0.81
CA ASN A 282 8.03 -11.25 1.75
C ASN A 282 6.92 -11.63 2.76
N LYS A 283 5.79 -10.91 2.75
CA LYS A 283 4.62 -11.16 3.61
C LYS A 283 3.33 -11.14 2.80
N ARG A 284 3.43 -11.42 1.49
CA ARG A 284 2.30 -11.29 0.56
C ARG A 284 1.15 -12.19 0.97
N GLN A 285 1.45 -13.44 1.31
CA GLN A 285 0.45 -14.38 1.84
C GLN A 285 -0.29 -13.80 3.05
N THR A 286 0.44 -13.27 4.05
CA THR A 286 -0.19 -12.66 5.23
C THR A 286 -1.07 -11.44 4.89
N ALA A 287 -0.66 -10.64 3.91
CA ALA A 287 -1.46 -9.49 3.45
C ALA A 287 -2.74 -9.96 2.74
N VAL A 288 -2.64 -10.97 1.88
CA VAL A 288 -3.78 -11.62 1.21
C VAL A 288 -4.72 -12.21 2.26
N ASP A 289 -4.23 -13.08 3.14
CA ASP A 289 -5.02 -13.73 4.19
C ASP A 289 -5.74 -12.70 5.07
N SER A 290 -5.07 -11.61 5.42
CA SER A 290 -5.67 -10.56 6.24
C SER A 290 -6.75 -9.78 5.49
N LYS A 291 -6.62 -9.53 4.18
CA LYS A 291 -7.64 -8.79 3.41
C LYS A 291 -8.81 -9.70 3.04
N VAL A 292 -8.52 -10.85 2.44
CA VAL A 292 -9.50 -11.86 2.05
C VAL A 292 -10.29 -12.36 3.27
N GLY A 293 -9.61 -12.63 4.39
CA GLY A 293 -10.26 -13.04 5.63
C GLY A 293 -11.24 -11.99 6.17
N ARG A 294 -10.89 -10.71 6.13
CA ARG A 294 -11.79 -9.61 6.53
C ARG A 294 -13.03 -9.55 5.64
N LEU A 295 -12.85 -9.67 4.33
CA LEU A 295 -13.94 -9.67 3.34
C LEU A 295 -14.88 -10.87 3.54
N ASN A 296 -14.32 -12.08 3.68
CA ASN A 296 -15.11 -13.28 3.93
C ASN A 296 -15.91 -13.19 5.25
N ASN A 297 -15.29 -12.70 6.33
CA ASN A 297 -15.97 -12.54 7.61
C ASN A 297 -17.05 -11.45 7.55
N PHE A 298 -16.82 -10.39 6.77
CA PHE A 298 -17.83 -9.36 6.52
C PHE A 298 -19.03 -9.92 5.74
N ILE A 299 -18.80 -10.63 4.62
CA ILE A 299 -19.87 -11.23 3.80
C ILE A 299 -20.72 -12.18 4.66
N LYS A 300 -20.08 -13.06 5.44
CA LYS A 300 -20.77 -13.94 6.40
C LYS A 300 -21.61 -13.16 7.42
N ARG A 301 -21.14 -11.98 7.85
CA ARG A 301 -21.83 -11.15 8.85
C ARG A 301 -23.06 -10.43 8.27
N VAL A 302 -23.03 -10.01 7.01
CA VAL A 302 -24.13 -9.29 6.35
C VAL A 302 -25.13 -10.22 5.67
N LYS A 303 -24.76 -11.48 5.41
CA LYS A 303 -25.64 -12.55 4.89
C LYS A 303 -26.30 -12.18 3.56
N VAL A 304 -25.57 -11.49 2.70
CA VAL A 304 -25.97 -11.21 1.32
C VAL A 304 -24.83 -11.56 0.38
N PRO A 305 -25.12 -12.09 -0.83
CA PRO A 305 -24.11 -12.31 -1.85
C PRO A 305 -23.51 -10.98 -2.32
N ILE A 306 -22.18 -10.89 -2.37
CA ILE A 306 -21.45 -9.69 -2.78
C ILE A 306 -20.31 -10.08 -3.71
N GLN A 307 -20.23 -9.45 -4.89
CA GLN A 307 -19.08 -9.57 -5.79
C GLN A 307 -17.93 -8.71 -5.26
N VAL A 308 -16.70 -9.21 -5.21
CA VAL A 308 -15.56 -8.44 -4.68
C VAL A 308 -14.41 -8.38 -5.66
N PHE A 309 -13.82 -7.19 -5.81
CA PHE A 309 -12.59 -6.95 -6.55
C PHE A 309 -11.59 -6.15 -5.70
N ILE A 310 -10.35 -6.63 -5.68
CA ILE A 310 -9.24 -6.09 -4.90
C ILE A 310 -8.13 -5.67 -5.88
N ALA A 311 -7.90 -4.38 -6.05
CA ALA A 311 -6.76 -3.88 -6.79
C ALA A 311 -5.49 -3.95 -5.92
N CYS A 312 -4.61 -4.91 -6.21
CA CYS A 312 -3.40 -5.17 -5.43
C CYS A 312 -2.30 -4.14 -5.74
N GLY A 313 -2.33 -3.51 -6.92
CA GLY A 313 -1.32 -2.59 -7.38
C GLY A 313 -0.27 -3.25 -8.28
N ILE A 314 0.58 -2.40 -8.84
CA ILE A 314 1.81 -2.76 -9.54
C ILE A 314 3.02 -2.38 -8.69
N ASP A 315 4.16 -3.02 -8.96
CA ASP A 315 5.40 -2.60 -8.34
C ASP A 315 5.83 -1.25 -8.92
N LYS A 316 6.12 -0.30 -8.03
CA LYS A 316 6.61 1.03 -8.42
C LYS A 316 8.07 1.00 -8.86
N SER A 317 8.79 -0.12 -8.66
CA SER A 317 10.13 -0.31 -9.21
C SER A 317 10.16 -0.41 -10.72
N ASP A 318 9.04 -0.78 -11.36
CA ASP A 318 9.03 -1.15 -12.78
C ASP A 318 8.85 0.06 -13.71
N GLY A 319 8.83 1.28 -13.16
CA GLY A 319 9.03 2.53 -13.89
C GLY A 319 8.00 2.89 -14.96
N GLN A 320 7.05 2.01 -15.29
CA GLN A 320 6.11 2.24 -16.38
C GLN A 320 4.71 1.71 -16.08
N ALA A 321 3.75 2.53 -16.46
CA ALA A 321 2.31 2.42 -16.27
C ALA A 321 1.81 2.59 -14.82
N GLU A 322 0.61 3.13 -14.71
CA GLU A 322 -0.17 3.19 -13.47
C GLU A 322 -1.25 2.10 -13.58
N ASP A 323 -1.44 1.30 -12.53
CA ASP A 323 -2.36 0.16 -12.50
C ASP A 323 -3.80 0.58 -12.92
N PRO A 324 -4.32 0.11 -14.07
CA PRO A 324 -5.65 0.51 -14.58
C PRO A 324 -6.79 0.04 -13.68
N PHE A 325 -6.56 -0.97 -12.84
CA PHE A 325 -7.56 -1.50 -11.91
C PHE A 325 -7.58 -0.73 -10.58
N ARG A 326 -6.54 0.05 -10.28
CA ARG A 326 -6.47 0.78 -9.02
C ARG A 326 -7.31 2.07 -9.08
N LYS A 327 -8.27 2.22 -8.15
CA LYS A 327 -9.03 3.47 -8.00
C LYS A 327 -8.07 4.66 -7.83
N PRO A 328 -8.25 5.78 -8.56
CA PRO A 328 -9.49 6.22 -9.19
C PRO A 328 -9.77 5.68 -10.61
N LYS A 329 -8.93 4.81 -11.16
CA LYS A 329 -9.15 4.28 -12.51
C LYS A 329 -10.31 3.28 -12.54
N PRO A 330 -11.10 3.25 -13.63
CA PRO A 330 -12.32 2.44 -13.73
C PRO A 330 -12.08 0.95 -14.03
N GLY A 331 -10.84 0.45 -14.08
CA GLY A 331 -10.56 -0.89 -14.58
C GLY A 331 -11.26 -2.03 -13.84
N MET A 332 -11.41 -1.94 -12.50
CA MET A 332 -12.20 -2.95 -11.78
C MET A 332 -13.70 -2.89 -12.16
N TRP A 333 -14.24 -1.70 -12.43
CA TRP A 333 -15.63 -1.54 -12.87
C TRP A 333 -15.85 -2.19 -14.23
N TYR A 334 -15.01 -1.86 -15.21
CA TYR A 334 -15.13 -2.44 -16.55
C TYR A 334 -14.94 -3.96 -16.53
N LEU A 335 -14.04 -4.47 -15.68
CA LEU A 335 -13.90 -5.91 -15.49
C LEU A 335 -15.21 -6.53 -15.00
N MET A 336 -15.85 -5.94 -13.98
CA MET A 336 -17.13 -6.40 -13.45
C MET A 336 -18.24 -6.34 -14.50
N GLU A 337 -18.39 -5.21 -15.18
CA GLU A 337 -19.45 -4.95 -16.14
C GLU A 337 -19.34 -5.90 -17.36
N GLN A 338 -18.14 -6.00 -17.94
CA GLN A 338 -17.93 -6.76 -19.17
C GLN A 338 -17.93 -8.27 -18.93
N GLN A 339 -17.38 -8.73 -17.81
CA GLN A 339 -17.10 -10.17 -17.60
C GLN A 339 -18.00 -10.82 -16.56
N PHE A 340 -18.47 -10.05 -15.59
CA PHE A 340 -19.19 -10.59 -14.45
C PHE A 340 -20.64 -10.16 -14.39
N ASN A 341 -21.21 -9.46 -15.37
CA ASN A 341 -22.61 -9.00 -15.36
C ASN A 341 -23.52 -9.61 -16.44
N SER A 342 -23.12 -10.74 -17.04
CA SER A 342 -23.92 -11.48 -18.05
C SER A 342 -24.39 -10.63 -19.25
N GLY A 343 -23.65 -9.57 -19.60
CA GLY A 343 -24.01 -8.64 -20.68
C GLY A 343 -25.23 -7.77 -20.39
N ILE A 344 -25.73 -7.74 -19.14
CA ILE A 344 -26.81 -6.85 -18.73
C ILE A 344 -26.25 -5.42 -18.66
N ALA A 345 -26.85 -4.51 -19.45
CA ALA A 345 -26.50 -3.11 -19.43
C ALA A 345 -26.82 -2.48 -18.05
N VAL A 346 -25.87 -1.71 -17.53
CA VAL A 346 -26.03 -1.02 -16.24
C VAL A 346 -26.87 0.24 -16.43
N ASP A 347 -27.93 0.37 -15.63
CA ASP A 347 -28.69 1.59 -15.45
C ASP A 347 -27.91 2.54 -14.54
N MET A 348 -27.22 3.49 -15.16
CA MET A 348 -26.36 4.46 -14.48
C MET A 348 -27.14 5.43 -13.59
N ASP A 349 -28.41 5.67 -13.87
CA ASP A 349 -29.27 6.54 -13.06
C ASP A 349 -29.71 5.86 -11.78
N GLN A 350 -29.89 4.54 -11.80
CA GLN A 350 -30.25 3.75 -10.62
C GLN A 350 -29.04 3.22 -9.85
N SER A 351 -27.85 3.25 -10.46
CA SER A 351 -26.61 2.74 -9.87
C SER A 351 -25.79 3.82 -9.17
N PHE A 352 -25.01 3.42 -8.17
CA PHE A 352 -24.23 4.36 -7.36
C PHE A 352 -22.98 3.72 -6.75
N TYR A 353 -22.04 4.57 -6.33
CA TYR A 353 -20.85 4.22 -5.58
C TYR A 353 -20.83 4.90 -4.21
N VAL A 354 -20.49 4.16 -3.16
CA VAL A 354 -20.31 4.70 -1.80
C VAL A 354 -18.88 4.50 -1.32
N GLY A 355 -18.19 5.56 -0.93
CA GLY A 355 -16.79 5.48 -0.47
C GLY A 355 -16.37 6.68 0.38
N ASP A 356 -15.40 6.49 1.28
CA ASP A 356 -14.94 7.52 2.21
C ASP A 356 -13.89 8.46 1.59
N ALA A 357 -13.17 8.03 0.56
CA ALA A 357 -12.17 8.83 -0.13
C ALA A 357 -12.81 9.84 -1.09
N ALA A 358 -13.47 10.85 -0.52
CA ALA A 358 -14.26 11.85 -1.23
C ALA A 358 -13.53 13.19 -1.47
N GLY A 359 -12.24 13.29 -1.10
CA GLY A 359 -11.44 14.49 -1.30
C GLY A 359 -11.77 15.65 -0.34
N ARG A 360 -12.46 15.37 0.78
CA ARG A 360 -12.73 16.35 1.83
C ARG A 360 -11.45 16.68 2.60
N GLN A 361 -11.45 17.76 3.38
CA GLN A 361 -10.26 18.27 4.08
C GLN A 361 -9.54 17.22 4.94
N ASN A 362 -10.27 16.26 5.53
CA ASN A 362 -9.73 15.21 6.39
C ASN A 362 -9.67 13.83 5.73
N ASP A 363 -10.07 13.71 4.46
CA ASP A 363 -9.98 12.45 3.74
C ASP A 363 -8.52 12.16 3.37
N TYR A 364 -8.14 10.88 3.43
CA TYR A 364 -6.80 10.45 3.05
C TYR A 364 -6.54 10.62 1.54
N SER A 365 -7.59 10.54 0.72
CA SER A 365 -7.52 10.69 -0.73
C SER A 365 -8.90 11.05 -1.32
N ASP A 366 -8.94 11.25 -2.63
CA ASP A 366 -10.14 11.46 -3.44
C ASP A 366 -10.41 10.31 -4.43
N ALA A 367 -9.86 9.12 -4.12
CA ALA A 367 -9.87 7.99 -5.04
C ALA A 367 -11.28 7.47 -5.34
N ASP A 368 -12.20 7.52 -4.37
CA ASP A 368 -13.54 6.97 -4.50
C ASP A 368 -14.46 7.89 -5.31
N ILE A 369 -14.44 9.20 -5.01
CA ILE A 369 -15.22 10.18 -5.78
C ILE A 369 -14.74 10.24 -7.23
N LYS A 370 -13.42 10.20 -7.47
CA LYS A 370 -12.87 10.18 -8.82
C LYS A 370 -13.14 8.87 -9.56
N PHE A 371 -13.17 7.74 -8.85
CA PHE A 371 -13.61 6.46 -9.44
C PHE A 371 -15.05 6.53 -9.92
N ALA A 372 -15.97 7.01 -9.08
CA ALA A 372 -17.37 7.20 -9.46
C ALA A 372 -17.52 8.18 -10.64
N GLN A 373 -16.80 9.30 -10.62
CA GLN A 373 -16.80 10.28 -11.72
C GLN A 373 -16.28 9.71 -13.03
N ALA A 374 -15.20 8.92 -13.01
CA ALA A 374 -14.63 8.30 -14.20
C ALA A 374 -15.60 7.32 -14.88
N ILE A 375 -16.51 6.71 -14.10
CA ILE A 375 -17.52 5.77 -14.58
C ILE A 375 -18.82 6.49 -14.95
N GLY A 376 -19.12 7.63 -14.31
CA GLY A 376 -20.40 8.33 -14.42
C GLY A 376 -21.45 7.87 -13.40
N LEU A 377 -21.02 7.32 -12.26
CA LEU A 377 -21.92 6.90 -11.18
C LEU A 377 -22.28 8.05 -10.25
N LYS A 378 -23.49 7.99 -9.70
CA LYS A 378 -23.85 8.78 -8.50
C LYS A 378 -22.93 8.37 -7.35
N PHE A 379 -22.46 9.35 -6.59
CA PHE A 379 -21.52 9.14 -5.47
C PHE A 379 -22.16 9.55 -4.15
N HIS A 380 -21.97 8.72 -3.12
CA HIS A 380 -22.37 9.03 -1.75
C HIS A 380 -21.21 8.80 -0.79
N VAL A 381 -21.14 9.60 0.28
CA VAL A 381 -20.22 9.33 1.38
C VAL A 381 -20.87 8.41 2.42
N PRO A 382 -20.11 7.60 3.16
CA PRO A 382 -20.67 6.57 4.04
C PRO A 382 -21.46 7.17 5.20
N GLU A 383 -21.04 8.33 5.71
CA GLU A 383 -21.73 9.04 6.79
C GLU A 383 -23.17 9.39 6.37
N GLU A 384 -23.37 9.90 5.16
CA GLU A 384 -24.70 10.27 4.68
C GLU A 384 -25.52 9.04 4.31
N TYR A 385 -24.87 8.06 3.67
CA TYR A 385 -25.57 6.89 3.16
C TYR A 385 -25.99 5.91 4.25
N PHE A 386 -25.19 5.72 5.30
CA PHE A 386 -25.44 4.71 6.34
C PHE A 386 -25.86 5.28 7.69
N SER A 387 -25.73 6.58 7.98
CA SER A 387 -26.11 7.12 9.30
C SER A 387 -27.62 7.10 9.60
N GLN A 388 -28.46 6.93 8.58
CA GLN A 388 -29.91 6.84 8.71
C GLN A 388 -30.37 5.43 9.05
#